data_AF-A0A2V6UWE3-F1
#
_entry.id   AF-A0A2V6UWE3-F1
#
_cell.length_a   1.000
_cell.length_b   1.000
_cell.length_c   1.000
_cell.angle_alpha   90.00
_cell.angle_beta   90.00
_cell.angle_gamma   90.00
#
_symmetry.space_group_name_H-M   'P 1'
#
loop_
_entity.id
_entity.type
_entity.pdbx_description
1 polymer ?
#
loop_
_entity_poly.entity_id
_entity_poly.type
_entity_poly.pdbx_seq_one_letter_code
_entity_poly.pdbx_strand_id
1 'polypeptide(L)'
;MIADRYTKAVLTVIAVALTVIAAHSWRPDPGWLGAVRPAPAAAQGPARYEVSLPKAWGKFVSFSNNNLLLEGPDQTMRIVDVEGKAPEYPKLKVLIRWQ
;
A
#
# COMPACT_ATOMS: atom_id res chain seq x y z
N MET A 1 41.88 21.73 26.34
CA MET A 1 41.76 21.79 24.86
C MET A 1 41.57 20.43 24.18
N ILE A 2 42.03 19.31 24.76
CA ILE A 2 41.85 17.96 24.15
C ILE A 2 40.38 17.52 24.14
N ALA A 3 39.64 17.71 25.24
CA ALA A 3 38.22 17.35 25.32
C ALA A 3 37.35 18.06 24.27
N ASP A 4 37.60 19.35 24.01
CA ASP A 4 36.87 20.12 22.97
C ASP A 4 37.16 19.58 21.55
N ARG A 5 38.41 19.14 21.30
CA ARG A 5 38.78 18.51 20.03
C ARG A 5 38.09 17.16 19.84
N TYR A 6 38.00 16.34 20.89
CA TYR A 6 37.25 15.07 20.87
C TYR A 6 35.76 15.30 20.64
N THR A 7 35.15 16.24 21.36
CA THR A 7 33.73 16.57 21.21
C THR A 7 33.43 17.03 19.78
N LYS A 8 34.25 17.92 19.22
CA LYS A 8 34.12 18.35 17.82
C LYS A 8 34.24 17.17 16.85
N ALA A 9 35.22 16.29 17.05
CA ALA A 9 35.41 15.11 16.21
C ALA A 9 34.20 14.17 16.24
N VAL A 10 33.68 13.86 17.43
CA VAL A 10 32.49 13.01 17.59
C VAL A 10 31.27 13.65 16.94
N LEU A 11 31.05 14.95 17.15
CA LEU A 11 29.93 15.66 16.53
C LEU A 11 30.03 15.70 15.01
N THR A 12 31.23 15.87 14.44
CA THR A 12 31.41 15.78 12.99
C THR A 12 31.11 14.38 12.45
N VAL A 13 31.52 13.32 13.14
CA VAL A 13 31.22 11.94 12.73
C VAL A 13 29.71 11.68 12.75
N ILE A 14 29.01 12.13 13.80
CA ILE A 14 27.55 12.01 13.91
C ILE A 14 26.87 12.80 12.79
N ALA A 15 27.29 14.04 12.54
CA ALA A 15 26.71 14.88 11.50
C ALA A 15 26.88 14.28 10.10
N VAL A 16 28.05 13.72 9.80
CA VAL A 16 28.31 13.02 8.53
C VAL A 16 27.42 11.77 8.41
N ALA A 17 27.34 10.95 9.46
CA ALA A 17 26.50 9.76 9.47
C ALA A 17 25.02 10.09 9.20
N LEU A 18 24.49 11.12 9.87
CA LEU A 18 23.10 11.57 9.67
C LEU A 18 22.87 12.10 8.26
N THR A 19 23.84 12.82 7.70
CA THR A 19 23.76 13.35 6.33
C THR A 19 23.72 12.23 5.30
N VAL A 20 24.51 11.17 5.48
CA VAL A 20 24.50 9.98 4.60
C VAL A 20 23.16 9.25 4.67
N ILE A 21 22.60 9.08 5.87
CA ILE A 21 21.29 8.45 6.08
C ILE A 21 20.18 9.27 5.40
N ALA A 22 20.20 10.59 5.55
CA ALA A 22 19.24 11.48 4.92
C ALA A 22 19.35 11.48 3.38
N ALA A 23 20.57 11.53 2.84
CA ALA A 23 20.80 11.51 1.39
C ALA A 23 20.41 10.16 0.75
N HIS A 24 20.55 9.06 1.49
CA HIS A 24 20.12 7.73 1.06
C HIS A 24 18.60 7.63 0.85
N SER A 25 17.79 8.39 1.59
CA SER A 25 16.32 8.40 1.40
C SER A 25 15.88 8.85 0.00
N TRP A 26 16.74 9.54 -0.75
CA TRP A 26 16.44 10.08 -2.07
C TRP A 26 17.13 9.38 -3.24
N ARG A 27 18.04 8.42 -3.01
CA ARG A 27 18.75 7.72 -4.10
C ARG A 27 18.38 6.23 -4.15
N PRO A 28 18.15 5.66 -5.35
CA PRO A 28 18.03 4.22 -5.51
C PRO A 28 19.35 3.55 -5.12
N ASP A 29 19.23 2.52 -4.30
CA ASP A 29 20.30 2.05 -3.42
C ASP A 29 21.27 1.06 -4.11
N PRO A 30 22.60 1.26 -4.01
CA PRO A 30 23.57 0.24 -4.36
C PRO A 30 23.53 -0.90 -3.32
N GLY A 31 23.17 -2.12 -3.76
CA GLY A 31 22.75 -3.27 -2.93
C GLY A 31 23.72 -3.88 -1.89
N TRP A 32 24.72 -3.15 -1.41
CA TRP A 32 25.67 -3.60 -0.38
C TRP A 32 25.29 -3.21 1.06
N LEU A 33 24.27 -2.34 1.26
CA LEU A 33 23.77 -1.92 2.59
C LEU A 33 22.64 -2.80 3.16
N GLY A 34 22.38 -3.96 2.55
CA GLY A 34 21.27 -4.85 2.92
C GLY A 34 21.25 -5.32 4.39
N ALA A 35 22.39 -5.30 5.08
CA ALA A 35 22.50 -5.76 6.47
C ALA A 35 22.00 -4.76 7.53
N VAL A 36 21.92 -3.46 7.21
CA VAL A 36 21.47 -2.40 8.16
C VAL A 36 20.02 -2.00 7.90
N ARG A 37 19.39 -2.60 6.88
CA ARG A 37 18.02 -2.29 6.48
C ARG A 37 17.04 -2.83 7.53
N PRO A 38 16.17 -2.00 8.13
CA PRO A 38 14.98 -2.49 8.79
C PRO A 38 14.21 -3.33 7.78
N ALA A 39 13.84 -4.57 8.13
CA ALA A 39 13.06 -5.42 7.24
C ALA A 39 11.92 -4.58 6.63
N PRO A 40 11.70 -4.60 5.30
CA PRO A 40 10.58 -3.89 4.72
C PRO A 40 9.35 -4.28 5.54
N ALA A 41 8.71 -3.30 6.16
CA ALA A 41 7.37 -3.49 6.66
C ALA A 41 6.50 -3.67 5.42
N ALA A 42 6.46 -4.90 4.90
CA ALA A 42 5.45 -5.35 3.98
C ALA A 42 4.13 -5.29 4.78
N ALA A 43 3.57 -4.09 4.90
CA ALA A 43 2.36 -3.83 5.67
C ALA A 43 1.17 -4.61 5.12
N GLN A 44 1.31 -5.21 3.95
CA GLN A 44 0.35 -6.12 3.36
C GLN A 44 1.14 -7.30 2.79
N GLY A 45 0.94 -8.49 3.39
CA GLY A 45 1.23 -9.75 2.71
C GLY A 45 0.41 -9.87 1.43
N PRO A 46 0.51 -10.99 0.68
CA PRO A 46 -0.36 -11.20 -0.49
C PRO A 46 -1.81 -10.93 -0.09
N ALA A 47 -2.50 -10.06 -0.83
CA ALA A 47 -3.86 -9.69 -0.53
C ALA A 47 -4.69 -10.97 -0.40
N ARG A 48 -5.39 -11.13 0.73
CA ARG A 48 -6.21 -12.33 0.97
C ARG A 48 -7.23 -12.55 -0.15
N TYR A 49 -7.66 -11.46 -0.78
CA TYR A 49 -8.51 -11.44 -1.96
C TYR A 49 -8.00 -10.37 -2.93
N GLU A 50 -7.48 -10.80 -4.08
CA GLU A 50 -7.27 -9.93 -5.23
C GLU A 50 -8.34 -10.27 -6.26
N VAL A 51 -9.18 -9.30 -6.61
CA VAL A 51 -10.34 -9.51 -7.47
C VAL A 51 -10.35 -8.48 -8.57
N SER A 52 -10.28 -8.95 -9.82
CA SER A 52 -10.44 -8.11 -11.00
C SER A 52 -11.93 -7.88 -11.27
N LEU A 53 -12.36 -6.63 -11.26
CA LEU A 53 -13.74 -6.24 -11.56
C LEU A 53 -13.79 -5.52 -12.92
N PRO A 54 -14.81 -5.78 -13.76
CA PRO A 54 -15.03 -5.01 -14.97
C PRO A 54 -15.27 -3.52 -14.65
N LYS A 55 -14.55 -2.62 -15.33
CA LYS A 55 -14.73 -1.16 -15.16
C LYS A 55 -16.18 -0.70 -15.43
N ALA A 56 -16.89 -1.42 -16.30
CA ALA A 56 -18.30 -1.17 -16.63
C ALA A 56 -19.26 -1.38 -15.45
N TRP A 57 -18.82 -2.07 -14.39
CA TRP A 57 -19.65 -2.30 -13.21
C TRP A 57 -19.80 -1.07 -12.33
N GLY A 58 -18.89 -0.10 -12.46
CA GLY A 58 -19.01 1.21 -11.82
C GLY A 58 -17.93 1.48 -10.78
N LYS A 59 -18.16 2.52 -9.99
CA LYS A 59 -17.25 2.99 -8.95
C LYS A 59 -17.48 2.21 -7.66
N PHE A 60 -16.40 1.87 -6.95
CA PHE A 60 -16.49 1.28 -5.62
C PHE A 60 -17.05 2.28 -4.59
N VAL A 61 -18.04 1.82 -3.82
CA VAL A 61 -18.68 2.60 -2.75
C VAL A 61 -18.34 2.01 -1.39
N SER A 62 -18.57 0.70 -1.18
CA SER A 62 -18.33 0.05 0.10
C SER A 62 -18.13 -1.46 -0.04
N PHE A 63 -17.61 -2.08 1.02
CA PHE A 63 -17.44 -3.52 1.14
C PHE A 63 -18.04 -3.99 2.46
N SER A 64 -18.88 -5.02 2.42
CA SER A 64 -19.50 -5.62 3.61
C SER A 64 -19.90 -7.06 3.34
N ASN A 65 -19.69 -7.95 4.32
CA ASN A 65 -20.04 -9.38 4.23
C ASN A 65 -19.60 -10.01 2.90
N ASN A 66 -18.36 -9.77 2.49
CA ASN A 66 -17.76 -10.28 1.25
C ASN A 66 -18.51 -9.88 -0.04
N ASN A 67 -19.29 -8.81 0.03
CA ASN A 67 -19.92 -8.19 -1.12
C ASN A 67 -19.38 -6.77 -1.31
N LEU A 68 -19.19 -6.40 -2.57
CA LEU A 68 -18.86 -5.04 -3.00
C LEU A 68 -20.13 -4.31 -3.39
N LEU A 69 -20.27 -3.09 -2.91
CA LEU A 69 -21.25 -2.14 -3.39
C LEU A 69 -20.60 -1.24 -4.43
N LEU A 70 -21.12 -1.28 -5.65
CA LEU A 70 -20.67 -0.47 -6.77
C LEU A 70 -21.78 0.46 -7.21
N GLU A 71 -21.42 1.69 -7.58
CA GLU A 71 -22.31 2.67 -8.19
C GLU A 71 -22.04 2.72 -9.69
N GLY A 72 -23.03 2.31 -10.48
CA GLY A 72 -22.97 2.34 -11.93
C GLY A 72 -23.08 3.77 -12.49
N PRO A 73 -22.63 4.02 -13.74
CA PRO A 73 -22.76 5.32 -14.39
C PRO A 73 -24.23 5.74 -14.63
N ASP A 74 -25.14 4.77 -14.53
CA ASP A 74 -26.60 4.90 -14.61
C ASP A 74 -27.25 5.24 -13.25
N GLN A 75 -26.47 5.64 -12.25
CA GLN A 75 -26.92 5.88 -10.86
C GLN A 75 -27.59 4.66 -10.21
N THR A 76 -27.33 3.45 -10.75
CA THR A 76 -27.80 2.20 -10.15
C THR A 76 -26.79 1.68 -9.13
N MET A 77 -27.31 1.10 -8.04
CA MET A 77 -26.46 0.48 -7.03
C MET A 77 -26.39 -1.02 -7.29
N ARG A 78 -25.17 -1.57 -7.28
CA ARG A 78 -24.87 -2.95 -7.69
C ARG A 78 -24.14 -3.66 -6.57
N ILE A 79 -24.74 -4.72 -6.04
CA ILE A 79 -24.09 -5.58 -5.05
C ILE A 79 -23.43 -6.73 -5.79
N VAL A 80 -22.12 -6.85 -5.67
CA VAL A 80 -21.30 -7.87 -6.32
C VAL A 80 -20.73 -8.79 -5.26
N ASP A 81 -20.99 -10.08 -5.42
CA ASP A 81 -20.39 -11.11 -4.60
C ASP A 81 -18.99 -11.44 -5.14
N VAL A 82 -17.99 -11.37 -4.26
CA VAL A 82 -16.59 -11.70 -4.61
C VAL A 82 -16.14 -13.02 -3.97
N GLU A 83 -16.97 -13.64 -3.14
CA GLU A 83 -16.65 -14.87 -2.45
C GLU A 83 -17.08 -16.08 -3.30
N GLY A 84 -16.11 -16.68 -3.99
CA GLY A 84 -16.34 -17.93 -4.68
C GLY A 84 -15.14 -18.38 -5.50
N LYS A 85 -15.35 -19.40 -6.31
CA LYS A 85 -14.31 -19.95 -7.19
C LYS A 85 -14.46 -19.33 -8.58
N ALA A 86 -13.32 -19.03 -9.21
CA ALA A 86 -13.30 -18.74 -10.64
C ALA A 86 -13.88 -19.92 -11.43
N PRO A 87 -14.60 -19.70 -12.55
CA PRO A 87 -14.80 -18.42 -13.25
C PRO A 87 -16.11 -17.70 -12.89
N GLU A 88 -16.96 -18.29 -12.06
CA GLU A 88 -18.30 -17.79 -11.78
C GLU A 88 -18.33 -16.50 -10.96
N TYR A 89 -17.23 -16.22 -10.25
CA TYR A 89 -17.04 -15.05 -9.41
C TYR A 89 -15.93 -14.16 -9.97
N PRO A 90 -16.05 -12.83 -9.83
CA PRO A 90 -17.11 -12.11 -9.11
C PRO A 90 -18.46 -12.09 -9.86
N LYS A 91 -19.59 -12.01 -9.14
CA LYS A 91 -20.95 -12.09 -9.71
C LYS A 91 -21.86 -10.96 -9.22
N LEU A 92 -22.64 -10.35 -10.11
CA LEU A 92 -23.68 -9.41 -9.73
C LEU A 92 -24.83 -10.13 -8.99
N LYS A 93 -25.05 -9.76 -7.74
CA LYS A 93 -26.09 -10.32 -6.87
C LYS A 93 -27.37 -9.51 -6.89
N VAL A 94 -27.26 -8.19 -6.83
CA VAL A 94 -28.42 -7.27 -6.79
C VAL A 94 -28.15 -6.04 -7.64
N LEU A 95 -29.17 -5.60 -8.38
CA LEU A 95 -29.19 -4.31 -9.05
C LEU A 95 -30.36 -3.49 -8.51
N ILE A 96 -30.05 -2.35 -7.90
CA ILE A 96 -31.00 -1.44 -7.26
C ILE A 96 -31.19 -0.23 -8.19
N ARG A 97 -32.44 0.06 -8.51
CA ARG A 97 -32.86 1.26 -9.24
C ARG A 97 -33.79 2.05 -8.33
N TRP A 98 -33.50 3.33 -8.14
CA TRP A 98 -34.41 4.25 -7.47
C TRP A 98 -35.54 4.61 -8.44
N GLN A 99 -36.78 4.51 -8.00
CA GLN A 99 -37.97 4.96 -8.73
C GLN A 99 -38.45 6.29 -8.17
#